data_AF-A0A1R3WW90-F1
#
_entry.id   AF-A0A1R3WW90-F1
#
_cell.length_a   1.000
_cell.length_b   1.000
_cell.length_c   1.000
_cell.angle_alpha   90.00
_cell.angle_beta   90.00
_cell.angle_gamma   90.00
#
_symmetry.space_group_name_H-M   'P 1'
#
loop_
_entity.id
_entity.type
_entity.pdbx_description
1 polymer ?
#
loop_
_entity_poly.entity_id
_entity_poly.type
_entity_poly.pdbx_seq_one_letter_code
_entity_poly.pdbx_strand_id
1 'polypeptide(L)'
;MSDAPAEPNRRSRREARATSESSTAPDVFAEFDDRSGDAATRPFDASDRRAGGVEAAADRPRTPAPARSGPAVPRERTASGFVGTWKPLAAAVGALAVAVTVGLLASVAFDGATGRSVGSVLAALLLGATGMSLMARTRLVGFFSLRGLDVLWALVAGAVLPFVTGVFASNLGFPALAALSPRWLLLGVVAPFVVVLGLTFFAIAFVYPAAESFAATFLSPVWSRVVAGAVSAVAFAIVPLVFSVTVSGMPRALLIGLGIAASVFVALSRRVWGPVLMGMVFTGVWVAMSVAGYVLA
;
A
#
# COMPACT_ATOMS: atom_id res chain seq x y z
N MET A 1 52.66 41.57 -34.07
CA MET A 1 51.22 41.76 -34.27
C MET A 1 50.63 40.42 -34.66
N SER A 2 49.89 39.80 -33.75
CA SER A 2 49.13 38.56 -33.99
C SER A 2 47.99 38.54 -32.98
N ASP A 3 46.79 38.78 -33.46
CA ASP A 3 45.55 38.87 -32.69
C ASP A 3 45.09 37.49 -32.22
N ALA A 4 44.79 37.39 -30.91
CA ALA A 4 44.06 36.27 -30.33
C ALA A 4 42.55 36.59 -30.30
N PRO A 5 41.65 35.66 -30.65
CA PRO A 5 40.20 35.90 -30.57
C PRO A 5 39.71 35.88 -29.12
N ALA A 6 38.92 36.90 -28.77
CA ALA A 6 38.34 37.14 -27.45
C ALA A 6 37.30 36.09 -27.03
N GLU A 7 37.37 35.66 -25.77
CA GLU A 7 36.36 34.82 -25.13
C GLU A 7 34.99 35.53 -25.01
N PRO A 8 33.87 34.85 -25.34
CA PRO A 8 32.55 35.44 -25.17
C PRO A 8 32.12 35.49 -23.70
N ASN A 9 31.79 36.70 -23.28
CA ASN A 9 31.35 37.15 -21.98
C ASN A 9 30.17 36.31 -21.42
N ARG A 10 30.33 35.73 -20.22
CA ARG A 10 29.37 34.82 -19.52
C ARG A 10 28.02 35.46 -19.15
N ARG A 11 27.77 36.71 -19.53
CA ARG A 11 26.57 37.48 -19.19
C ARG A 11 25.40 37.27 -20.18
N SER A 12 25.66 36.90 -21.44
CA SER A 12 24.62 36.81 -22.49
C SER A 12 23.71 35.57 -22.41
N ARG A 13 24.12 34.51 -21.69
CA ARG A 13 23.36 33.25 -21.63
C ARG A 13 22.16 33.27 -20.69
N ARG A 14 22.07 34.25 -19.79
CA ARG A 14 20.93 34.41 -18.86
C ARG A 14 19.79 35.27 -19.44
N GLU A 15 20.09 36.14 -20.40
CA GLU A 15 19.07 37.00 -21.02
C GLU A 15 18.28 36.27 -22.12
N ALA A 16 18.90 35.31 -22.82
CA ALA A 16 18.22 34.49 -23.83
C ALA A 16 17.24 33.45 -23.27
N ARG A 17 17.12 33.29 -21.94
CA ARG A 17 16.16 32.37 -21.30
C ARG A 17 14.93 33.08 -20.71
N ALA A 18 14.93 34.42 -20.69
CA ALA A 18 13.82 35.21 -20.15
C ALA A 18 12.80 35.63 -21.23
N THR A 19 13.08 35.38 -22.51
CA THR A 19 12.23 35.79 -23.65
C THR A 19 11.40 34.66 -24.26
N SER A 20 11.34 33.48 -23.65
CA SER A 20 10.56 32.33 -24.17
C SER A 20 9.31 31.97 -23.34
N GLU A 21 8.96 32.73 -22.31
CA GLU A 21 7.68 32.59 -21.58
C GLU A 21 6.85 33.87 -21.74
N SER A 22 6.37 34.09 -22.96
CA SER A 22 5.40 35.12 -23.31
C SER A 22 4.50 34.55 -24.41
N SER A 23 3.69 33.54 -24.07
CA SER A 23 2.56 33.10 -24.89
C SER A 23 1.28 33.40 -24.11
N THR A 24 0.77 34.58 -24.38
CA THR A 24 -0.47 35.16 -23.87
C THR A 24 -1.63 34.57 -24.66
N ALA A 25 -2.56 33.87 -23.99
CA ALA A 25 -3.87 33.56 -24.54
C ALA A 25 -4.78 34.80 -24.46
N PRO A 26 -5.60 35.12 -25.48
CA PRO A 26 -6.61 36.16 -25.37
C PRO A 26 -7.96 35.56 -24.96
N ASP A 27 -8.51 36.05 -23.85
CA ASP A 27 -9.96 36.25 -23.69
C ASP A 27 -10.34 37.47 -24.55
N VAL A 28 -11.47 37.46 -25.29
CA VAL A 28 -12.68 38.26 -25.01
C VAL A 28 -13.87 37.88 -25.94
N PHE A 29 -15.09 37.90 -25.35
CA PHE A 29 -16.45 38.13 -25.88
C PHE A 29 -17.30 36.93 -26.37
N ALA A 30 -18.38 36.61 -25.64
CA ALA A 30 -19.73 37.10 -25.97
C ALA A 30 -20.78 36.68 -24.91
N GLU A 31 -21.41 37.72 -24.34
CA GLU A 31 -22.60 37.78 -23.51
C GLU A 31 -23.86 37.77 -24.40
N PHE A 32 -24.96 37.09 -24.00
CA PHE A 32 -26.37 37.57 -24.09
C PHE A 32 -27.39 36.50 -23.58
N ASP A 33 -27.96 36.80 -22.41
CA ASP A 33 -29.39 36.87 -22.02
C ASP A 33 -30.39 35.68 -22.20
N ASP A 34 -31.01 35.24 -21.09
CA ASP A 34 -32.36 35.68 -20.63
C ASP A 34 -33.08 34.63 -19.73
N ARG A 35 -33.80 35.15 -18.72
CA ARG A 35 -34.98 34.64 -17.96
C ARG A 35 -34.91 33.97 -16.58
N SER A 36 -35.57 34.71 -15.66
CA SER A 36 -36.50 34.33 -14.58
C SER A 36 -35.89 33.65 -13.35
N GLY A 37 -35.81 34.30 -12.19
CA GLY A 37 -36.88 34.73 -11.27
C GLY A 37 -36.39 34.27 -9.87
N ASP A 38 -36.53 34.92 -8.73
CA ASP A 38 -37.52 35.83 -8.20
C ASP A 38 -36.92 36.58 -7.01
N ALA A 39 -37.33 37.84 -6.88
CA ALA A 39 -37.71 38.58 -5.68
C ALA A 39 -36.95 38.48 -4.32
N ALA A 40 -36.62 39.69 -3.85
CA ALA A 40 -36.66 40.18 -2.45
C ALA A 40 -35.45 39.81 -1.56
N THR A 41 -34.72 40.72 -0.91
CA THR A 41 -35.08 42.01 -0.29
C THR A 41 -33.87 42.97 -0.22
N ARG A 42 -34.15 44.25 -0.48
CA ARG A 42 -33.36 45.48 -0.20
C ARG A 42 -33.57 45.93 1.28
N PRO A 43 -33.02 47.06 1.80
CA PRO A 43 -31.77 47.79 1.52
C PRO A 43 -31.13 48.54 2.74
N PHE A 44 -30.13 49.40 2.44
CA PHE A 44 -29.76 50.68 3.09
C PHE A 44 -29.02 50.65 4.45
N ASP A 45 -27.80 51.19 4.52
CA ASP A 45 -27.66 52.61 4.90
C ASP A 45 -26.34 53.26 4.47
N ALA A 46 -26.43 54.56 4.21
CA ALA A 46 -25.39 55.42 3.68
C ALA A 46 -24.83 56.35 4.77
N SER A 47 -23.53 56.66 4.72
CA SER A 47 -22.97 57.96 5.17
C SER A 47 -21.49 58.02 4.76
N ASP A 48 -21.15 58.75 3.70
CA ASP A 48 -20.71 60.15 3.74
C ASP A 48 -19.41 60.39 4.55
N ARG A 49 -18.29 60.57 3.82
CA ARG A 49 -17.47 61.81 3.87
C ARG A 49 -16.39 61.83 2.78
N ARG A 50 -16.68 62.64 1.74
CA ARG A 50 -15.75 63.53 1.01
C ARG A 50 -14.71 64.17 1.96
N ALA A 51 -13.54 64.67 1.57
CA ALA A 51 -12.76 64.79 0.34
C ALA A 51 -11.45 65.52 0.73
N GLY A 52 -10.42 65.42 -0.11
CA GLY A 52 -9.47 66.53 -0.33
C GLY A 52 -8.05 66.35 0.22
N GLY A 53 -7.05 66.57 -0.64
CA GLY A 53 -5.69 66.91 -0.26
C GLY A 53 -4.61 66.27 -1.13
N VAL A 54 -4.27 66.94 -2.23
CA VAL A 54 -3.15 66.64 -3.14
C VAL A 54 -1.85 67.24 -2.58
N GLU A 55 -0.72 66.59 -2.92
CA GLU A 55 0.68 67.08 -2.92
C GLU A 55 1.45 67.24 -1.59
N ALA A 56 2.50 66.41 -1.41
CA ALA A 56 3.89 66.88 -1.47
C ALA A 56 4.87 65.70 -1.26
N ALA A 57 5.77 65.52 -2.22
CA ALA A 57 6.86 64.58 -2.17
C ALA A 57 7.93 65.00 -1.14
N ALA A 58 8.42 64.05 -0.35
CA ALA A 58 9.71 64.15 0.31
C ALA A 58 10.33 62.76 0.47
N ASP A 59 11.54 62.63 -0.05
CA ASP A 59 12.47 61.51 -0.01
C ASP A 59 12.45 60.67 1.27
N ARG A 60 12.32 59.34 1.11
CA ARG A 60 12.90 58.36 2.03
C ARG A 60 13.51 57.17 1.28
N PRO A 61 14.79 56.82 1.54
CA PRO A 61 15.43 55.67 0.92
C PRO A 61 15.15 54.36 1.69
N ARG A 62 14.98 53.27 0.91
CA ARG A 62 15.21 51.84 1.22
C ARG A 62 14.38 51.18 2.33
N THR A 63 13.52 50.22 1.92
CA THR A 63 13.64 48.80 2.29
C THR A 63 12.86 47.97 1.26
N PRO A 64 13.45 47.00 0.53
CA PRO A 64 12.66 46.09 -0.29
C PRO A 64 11.84 45.20 0.64
N ALA A 65 10.52 45.27 0.52
CA ALA A 65 9.61 44.34 1.18
C ALA A 65 10.00 42.91 0.77
N PRO A 66 10.17 41.97 1.71
CA PRO A 66 10.38 40.58 1.34
C PRO A 66 9.17 40.11 0.55
N ALA A 67 9.45 39.54 -0.62
CA ALA A 67 8.47 38.90 -1.48
C ALA A 67 7.51 38.08 -0.64
N ARG A 68 6.21 38.33 -0.82
CA ARG A 68 5.14 37.45 -0.33
C ARG A 68 5.58 36.01 -0.60
N SER A 69 5.80 35.29 0.48
CA SER A 69 5.89 33.86 0.53
C SER A 69 4.73 33.29 -0.30
N GLY A 70 5.05 32.81 -1.50
CA GLY A 70 4.16 31.91 -2.22
C GLY A 70 3.78 30.75 -1.29
N PRO A 71 2.59 30.16 -1.46
CA PRO A 71 2.17 29.04 -0.63
C PRO A 71 3.31 28.03 -0.61
N ALA A 72 3.82 27.74 0.59
CA ALA A 72 4.81 26.71 0.79
C ALA A 72 4.22 25.44 0.17
N VAL A 73 4.74 25.05 -1.00
CA VAL A 73 4.46 23.75 -1.60
C VAL A 73 4.69 22.76 -0.46
N PRO A 74 3.67 21.97 -0.06
CA PRO A 74 3.87 20.97 0.97
C PRO A 74 5.05 20.14 0.51
N ARG A 75 6.20 20.25 1.21
CA ARG A 75 7.27 19.28 1.07
C ARG A 75 6.62 17.98 1.48
N GLU A 76 6.20 17.22 0.47
CA GLU A 76 5.82 15.84 0.57
C GLU A 76 6.88 15.21 1.47
N ARG A 77 6.49 14.84 2.70
CA ARG A 77 7.30 13.97 3.54
C ARG A 77 7.40 12.67 2.77
N THR A 78 8.36 12.61 1.86
CA THR A 78 8.82 11.40 1.22
C THR A 78 9.23 10.50 2.37
N ALA A 79 8.46 9.44 2.60
CA ALA A 79 8.66 8.52 3.70
C ALA A 79 10.10 7.98 3.63
N SER A 80 10.99 8.54 4.45
CA SER A 80 12.44 8.34 4.36
C SER A 80 12.91 7.00 4.93
N GLY A 81 11.99 6.15 5.39
CA GLY A 81 12.31 4.93 6.14
C GLY A 81 12.74 3.74 5.29
N PHE A 82 12.37 3.69 4.00
CA PHE A 82 12.57 2.51 3.15
C PHE A 82 13.63 2.68 2.05
N VAL A 83 14.00 3.91 1.70
CA VAL A 83 14.75 4.15 0.45
C VAL A 83 16.18 3.61 0.57
N GLY A 84 16.53 2.67 -0.31
CA GLY A 84 17.90 2.22 -0.56
C GLY A 84 18.66 1.60 0.61
N THR A 85 17.97 1.16 1.66
CA THR A 85 18.61 0.62 2.87
C THR A 85 18.16 -0.82 3.10
N TRP A 86 19.10 -1.73 3.38
CA TRP A 86 18.81 -3.14 3.68
C TRP A 86 18.20 -3.37 5.08
N LYS A 87 18.27 -2.37 5.96
CA LYS A 87 17.83 -2.43 7.37
C LYS A 87 16.38 -2.93 7.55
N PRO A 88 15.36 -2.49 6.77
CA PRO A 88 14.00 -2.98 6.93
C PRO A 88 13.88 -4.47 6.56
N LEU A 89 14.63 -4.94 5.56
CA LEU A 89 14.67 -6.36 5.19
C LEU A 89 15.34 -7.19 6.27
N ALA A 90 16.44 -6.73 6.86
CA ALA A 90 17.04 -7.42 8.01
C ALA A 90 16.11 -7.46 9.23
N ALA A 91 15.37 -6.37 9.49
CA ALA A 91 14.33 -6.37 10.52
C ALA A 91 13.22 -7.39 10.21
N ALA A 92 12.83 -7.53 8.93
CA ALA A 92 11.88 -8.55 8.50
C ALA A 92 12.40 -9.97 8.77
N VAL A 93 13.66 -10.25 8.42
CA VAL A 93 14.31 -11.54 8.67
C VAL A 93 14.38 -11.83 10.17
N GLY A 94 14.77 -10.83 10.98
CA GLY A 94 14.78 -10.96 12.44
C GLY A 94 13.39 -11.23 13.02
N ALA A 95 12.38 -10.49 12.58
CA ALA A 95 10.99 -10.71 13.00
C ALA A 95 10.48 -12.11 12.63
N LEU A 96 10.83 -12.58 11.43
CA LEU A 96 10.51 -13.91 10.97
C LEU A 96 11.19 -15.00 11.80
N ALA A 97 12.49 -14.86 12.07
CA ALA A 97 13.23 -15.80 12.90
C ALA A 97 12.65 -15.88 14.33
N VAL A 98 12.30 -14.74 14.93
CA VAL A 98 11.65 -14.67 16.25
C VAL A 98 10.27 -15.31 16.20
N ALA A 99 9.43 -14.96 15.22
CA ALA A 99 8.08 -15.49 15.10
C ALA A 99 8.07 -17.00 14.87
N VAL A 100 8.96 -17.52 14.02
CA VAL A 100 9.13 -18.95 13.79
C VAL A 100 9.60 -19.65 15.06
N THR A 101 10.61 -19.11 15.75
CA THR A 101 11.12 -19.70 17.01
C THR A 101 10.02 -19.76 18.07
N VAL A 102 9.28 -18.67 18.28
CA VAL A 102 8.16 -18.63 19.25
C VAL A 102 7.05 -19.59 18.84
N GLY A 103 6.70 -19.64 17.56
CA GLY A 103 5.71 -20.59 17.05
C GLY A 103 6.15 -22.06 17.21
N LEU A 104 7.44 -22.36 17.03
CA LEU A 104 8.00 -23.70 17.24
C LEU A 104 7.97 -24.09 18.72
N LEU A 105 8.37 -23.18 19.62
CA LEU A 105 8.27 -23.40 21.07
C LEU A 105 6.82 -23.67 21.49
N ALA A 106 5.86 -22.90 20.97
CA ALA A 106 4.45 -23.14 21.22
C ALA A 106 3.96 -24.45 20.59
N SER A 107 4.51 -24.85 19.44
CA SER A 107 4.17 -26.14 18.81
C SER A 107 4.65 -27.33 19.63
N VAL A 108 5.78 -27.21 20.31
CA VAL A 108 6.31 -28.25 21.21
C VAL A 108 5.46 -28.37 22.50
N ALA A 109 4.82 -27.28 22.92
CA ALA A 109 3.97 -27.27 24.11
C ALA A 109 2.65 -28.04 23.95
N PHE A 110 2.24 -28.39 22.73
CA PHE A 110 1.00 -29.12 22.46
C PHE A 110 1.23 -30.23 21.42
N ASP A 111 0.66 -31.41 21.66
CA ASP A 111 0.90 -32.55 20.76
C ASP A 111 0.20 -32.46 19.40
N GLY A 112 0.86 -33.02 18.39
CA GLY A 112 0.28 -33.34 17.08
C GLY A 112 -0.13 -32.14 16.23
N ALA A 113 -1.27 -32.26 15.53
CA ALA A 113 -1.77 -31.21 14.62
C ALA A 113 -2.19 -29.92 15.34
N THR A 114 -2.45 -30.00 16.64
CA THR A 114 -2.91 -28.86 17.44
C THR A 114 -1.74 -27.94 17.76
N GLY A 115 -0.59 -28.47 18.20
CA GLY A 115 0.60 -27.65 18.40
C GLY A 115 1.03 -26.92 17.14
N ARG A 116 1.03 -27.61 16.00
CA ARG A 116 1.35 -26.97 14.71
C ARG A 116 0.38 -25.83 14.36
N SER A 117 -0.91 -26.00 14.62
CA SER A 117 -1.92 -24.95 14.37
C SER A 117 -1.72 -23.76 15.31
N VAL A 118 -1.57 -24.00 16.62
CA VAL A 118 -1.31 -22.95 17.62
C VAL A 118 -0.01 -22.20 17.33
N GLY A 119 1.06 -22.92 17.02
CA GLY A 119 2.35 -22.32 16.66
C GLY A 119 2.28 -21.46 15.41
N SER A 120 1.57 -21.91 14.38
CA SER A 120 1.36 -21.12 13.16
C SER A 120 0.55 -19.84 13.41
N VAL A 121 -0.48 -19.90 14.25
CA VAL A 121 -1.30 -18.74 14.64
C VAL A 121 -0.46 -17.73 15.41
N LEU A 122 0.32 -18.18 16.40
CA LEU A 122 1.20 -17.31 17.18
C LEU A 122 2.28 -16.67 16.30
N ALA A 123 2.92 -17.44 15.43
CA ALA A 123 3.89 -16.91 14.47
C ALA A 123 3.24 -15.85 13.56
N ALA A 124 2.06 -16.14 13.00
CA ALA A 124 1.36 -15.20 12.13
C ALA A 124 0.87 -13.95 12.86
N LEU A 125 0.42 -14.05 14.12
CA LEU A 125 0.06 -12.89 14.94
C LEU A 125 1.27 -11.99 15.19
N LEU A 126 2.41 -12.56 15.57
CA LEU A 126 3.66 -11.81 15.77
C LEU A 126 4.11 -11.12 14.48
N LEU A 127 4.07 -11.83 13.36
CA LEU A 127 4.39 -11.29 12.04
C LEU A 127 3.42 -10.18 11.63
N GLY A 128 2.12 -10.40 11.78
CA GLY A 128 1.08 -9.44 11.46
C GLY A 128 1.19 -8.17 12.29
N ALA A 129 1.37 -8.30 13.61
CA ALA A 129 1.60 -7.18 14.52
C ALA A 129 2.87 -6.41 14.16
N THR A 130 3.96 -7.11 13.83
CA THR A 130 5.21 -6.50 13.40
C THR A 130 5.05 -5.76 12.07
N GLY A 131 4.42 -6.40 11.07
CA GLY A 131 4.13 -5.81 9.77
C GLY A 131 3.27 -4.55 9.89
N MET A 132 2.18 -4.60 10.66
CA MET A 132 1.31 -3.46 10.94
C MET A 132 2.05 -2.33 11.68
N SER A 133 2.84 -2.64 12.71
CA SER A 133 3.59 -1.64 13.48
C SER A 133 4.65 -0.94 12.63
N LEU A 134 5.38 -1.69 11.81
CA LEU A 134 6.39 -1.12 10.91
C LEU A 134 5.74 -0.32 9.77
N MET A 135 4.58 -0.75 9.27
CA MET A 135 3.82 0.03 8.27
C MET A 135 3.22 1.31 8.83
N ALA A 136 2.71 1.29 10.06
CA ALA A 136 2.18 2.47 10.72
C ALA A 136 3.23 3.60 10.83
N ARG A 137 4.52 3.25 10.90
CA ARG A 137 5.66 4.17 10.96
C ARG A 137 6.11 4.68 9.60
N THR A 138 5.82 3.96 8.53
CA THR A 138 6.41 4.20 7.19
C THR A 138 5.41 4.66 6.13
N ARG A 139 4.09 4.59 6.42
CA ARG A 139 2.95 5.16 5.66
C ARG A 139 3.24 5.53 4.20
N LEU A 140 3.06 4.56 3.30
CA LEU A 140 3.12 4.81 1.86
C LEU A 140 1.80 5.42 1.37
N VAL A 141 1.88 6.61 0.76
CA VAL A 141 0.72 7.33 0.21
C VAL A 141 0.02 6.46 -0.84
N GLY A 142 -1.30 6.31 -0.74
CA GLY A 142 -2.11 5.56 -1.70
C GLY A 142 -2.06 4.03 -1.60
N PHE A 143 -1.14 3.45 -0.81
CA PHE A 143 -1.03 2.00 -0.64
C PHE A 143 -2.26 1.37 0.05
N PHE A 144 -2.90 2.15 0.93
CA PHE A 144 -4.17 1.81 1.59
C PHE A 144 -5.40 2.41 0.89
N SER A 145 -5.28 2.86 -0.37
CA SER A 145 -6.44 3.23 -1.17
C SER A 145 -7.17 1.98 -1.65
N LEU A 146 -8.49 2.02 -1.66
CA LEU A 146 -9.36 0.95 -2.12
C LEU A 146 -10.11 1.43 -3.37
N ARG A 147 -10.02 0.68 -4.47
CA ARG A 147 -10.79 0.90 -5.71
C ARG A 147 -11.77 -0.24 -5.91
N GLY A 148 -12.87 0.02 -6.62
CA GLY A 148 -13.84 -1.01 -6.98
C GLY A 148 -13.22 -2.19 -7.74
N LEU A 149 -12.24 -1.92 -8.61
CA LEU A 149 -11.50 -2.97 -9.32
C LEU A 149 -10.73 -3.88 -8.35
N ASP A 150 -10.15 -3.33 -7.27
CA ASP A 150 -9.42 -4.14 -6.28
C ASP A 150 -10.38 -5.11 -5.57
N VAL A 151 -11.61 -4.66 -5.28
CA VAL A 151 -12.66 -5.47 -4.68
C VAL A 151 -13.11 -6.56 -5.64
N LEU A 152 -13.39 -6.22 -6.90
CA LEU A 152 -13.81 -7.19 -7.90
C LEU A 152 -12.75 -8.27 -8.11
N TRP A 153 -11.49 -7.87 -8.25
CA TRP A 153 -10.38 -8.80 -8.44
C TRP A 153 -10.17 -9.66 -7.20
N ALA A 154 -10.23 -9.07 -6.00
CA ALA A 154 -10.11 -9.81 -4.74
C ALA A 154 -11.22 -10.84 -4.55
N LEU A 155 -12.46 -10.49 -4.92
CA LEU A 155 -13.61 -11.41 -4.87
C LEU A 155 -13.44 -12.56 -5.86
N VAL A 156 -13.15 -12.25 -7.13
CA VAL A 156 -13.02 -13.26 -8.18
C VAL A 156 -11.83 -14.17 -7.91
N ALA A 157 -10.64 -13.60 -7.69
CA ALA A 157 -9.45 -14.38 -7.43
C ALA A 157 -9.58 -15.13 -6.10
N GLY A 158 -10.04 -14.49 -5.03
CA GLY A 158 -10.24 -15.13 -3.73
C GLY A 158 -11.20 -16.32 -3.80
N ALA A 159 -12.26 -16.22 -4.61
CA ALA A 159 -13.22 -17.32 -4.79
C ALA A 159 -12.69 -18.44 -5.68
N VAL A 160 -11.94 -18.12 -6.73
CA VAL A 160 -11.48 -19.11 -7.74
C VAL A 160 -10.19 -19.82 -7.31
N LEU A 161 -9.31 -19.13 -6.59
CA LEU A 161 -7.98 -19.66 -6.21
C LEU A 161 -8.04 -21.00 -5.46
N PRO A 162 -8.94 -21.23 -4.48
CA PRO A 162 -9.03 -22.51 -3.78
C PRO A 162 -9.26 -23.69 -4.72
N PHE A 163 -10.04 -23.49 -5.79
CA PHE A 163 -10.34 -24.53 -6.78
C PHE A 163 -9.15 -24.77 -7.70
N VAL A 164 -8.54 -23.71 -8.23
CA VAL A 164 -7.37 -23.83 -9.12
C VAL A 164 -6.22 -24.52 -8.40
N THR A 165 -5.88 -24.03 -7.21
CA THR A 165 -4.78 -24.60 -6.41
C THR A 165 -5.12 -25.99 -5.86
N GLY A 166 -6.40 -26.30 -5.63
CA GLY A 166 -6.88 -27.64 -5.28
C GLY A 166 -6.75 -28.64 -6.42
N VAL A 167 -7.12 -28.26 -7.65
CA VAL A 167 -7.02 -29.11 -8.85
C VAL A 167 -5.56 -29.45 -9.18
N PHE A 168 -4.65 -28.48 -9.11
CA PHE A 168 -3.23 -28.71 -9.40
C PHE A 168 -2.51 -29.55 -8.34
N ALA A 169 -3.06 -29.66 -7.13
CA ALA A 169 -2.48 -30.45 -6.05
C ALA A 169 -2.89 -31.94 -6.08
N SER A 170 -3.64 -32.37 -7.10
CA SER A 170 -3.87 -33.76 -7.58
C SER A 170 -4.26 -34.85 -6.56
N ASN A 171 -4.49 -34.52 -5.29
CA ASN A 171 -4.74 -35.51 -4.23
C ASN A 171 -5.55 -34.98 -3.03
N LEU A 172 -6.30 -33.91 -3.21
CA LEU A 172 -7.04 -33.28 -2.12
C LEU A 172 -8.52 -33.56 -2.29
N GLY A 173 -9.01 -34.61 -1.63
CA GLY A 173 -10.44 -34.75 -1.39
C GLY A 173 -11.00 -33.45 -0.80
N PHE A 174 -12.27 -33.16 -1.06
CA PHE A 174 -12.93 -31.99 -0.48
C PHE A 174 -12.69 -31.97 1.03
N PRO A 175 -12.33 -30.81 1.62
CA PRO A 175 -12.14 -30.74 3.06
C PRO A 175 -13.45 -31.17 3.74
N ALA A 176 -13.40 -32.25 4.50
CA ALA A 176 -14.52 -32.72 5.31
C ALA A 176 -14.13 -32.59 6.78
N LEU A 177 -15.00 -31.99 7.59
CA LEU A 177 -14.71 -31.84 9.02
C LEU A 177 -14.81 -33.21 9.71
N ALA A 178 -14.03 -33.39 10.78
CA ALA A 178 -14.15 -34.57 11.62
C ALA A 178 -15.20 -34.38 12.75
N ALA A 179 -15.40 -33.16 13.24
CA ALA A 179 -16.42 -32.81 14.24
C ALA A 179 -16.53 -31.27 14.45
N LEU A 180 -17.74 -30.76 14.72
CA LEU A 180 -17.99 -29.38 15.13
C LEU A 180 -17.86 -29.22 16.66
N SER A 181 -16.73 -28.68 17.14
CA SER A 181 -16.50 -28.39 18.57
C SER A 181 -16.07 -26.93 18.80
N PRO A 182 -16.16 -26.35 20.02
CA PRO A 182 -15.68 -24.99 20.28
C PRO A 182 -14.19 -24.78 19.94
N ARG A 183 -13.37 -25.80 20.20
CA ARG A 183 -11.96 -25.85 19.78
C ARG A 183 -11.83 -25.77 18.26
N TRP A 184 -12.75 -26.36 17.52
CA TRP A 184 -12.80 -26.27 16.06
C TRP A 184 -13.26 -24.89 15.57
N LEU A 185 -14.20 -24.20 16.22
CA LEU A 185 -14.51 -22.82 15.82
C LEU A 185 -13.26 -21.92 15.89
N LEU A 186 -12.45 -22.11 16.92
CA LEU A 186 -11.19 -21.37 17.08
C LEU A 186 -10.09 -21.81 16.09
N LEU A 187 -9.79 -23.11 16.00
CA LEU A 187 -8.67 -23.61 15.18
C LEU A 187 -9.04 -23.88 13.72
N GLY A 188 -10.32 -24.06 13.45
CA GLY A 188 -10.90 -24.40 12.16
C GLY A 188 -11.36 -23.18 11.36
N VAL A 189 -12.04 -22.25 12.03
CA VAL A 189 -12.57 -21.04 11.39
C VAL A 189 -11.65 -19.85 11.64
N VAL A 190 -11.35 -19.53 12.90
CA VAL A 190 -10.63 -18.28 13.24
C VAL A 190 -9.15 -18.34 12.86
N ALA A 191 -8.46 -19.45 13.15
CA ALA A 191 -7.04 -19.62 12.86
C ALA A 191 -6.63 -19.33 11.41
N PRO A 192 -7.29 -19.86 10.36
CA PRO A 192 -6.89 -19.55 8.98
C PRO A 192 -7.05 -18.06 8.64
N PHE A 193 -8.06 -17.36 9.18
CA PHE A 193 -8.18 -15.91 8.96
C PHE A 193 -7.02 -15.17 9.61
N VAL A 194 -6.68 -15.51 10.86
CA VAL A 194 -5.57 -14.89 11.59
C VAL A 194 -4.25 -15.14 10.87
N VAL A 195 -4.02 -16.36 10.40
CA VAL A 195 -2.80 -16.73 9.66
C VAL A 195 -2.71 -15.95 8.35
N VAL A 196 -3.76 -15.99 7.52
CA VAL A 196 -3.78 -15.31 6.23
C VAL A 196 -3.64 -13.80 6.39
N LEU A 197 -4.35 -13.18 7.32
CA LEU A 197 -4.22 -11.75 7.63
C LEU A 197 -2.81 -11.40 8.10
N GLY A 198 -2.30 -12.14 9.08
CA GLY A 198 -0.97 -11.88 9.66
C GLY A 198 0.13 -11.96 8.61
N LEU A 199 0.08 -13.00 7.76
CA LEU A 199 1.01 -13.15 6.65
C LEU A 199 0.82 -12.08 5.57
N THR A 200 -0.41 -11.67 5.29
CA THR A 200 -0.66 -10.58 4.33
C THR A 200 -0.08 -9.27 4.81
N PHE A 201 -0.33 -8.88 6.07
CA PHE A 201 0.25 -7.64 6.61
C PHE A 201 1.77 -7.70 6.69
N PHE A 202 2.35 -8.85 7.05
CA PHE A 202 3.80 -8.98 7.09
C PHE A 202 4.42 -9.01 5.69
N ALA A 203 4.09 -10.00 4.88
CA ALA A 203 4.74 -10.24 3.61
C ALA A 203 4.34 -9.20 2.55
N ILE A 204 3.07 -8.87 2.46
CA ILE A 204 2.54 -8.00 1.41
C ILE A 204 2.58 -6.54 1.85
N ALA A 205 2.07 -6.23 3.05
CA ALA A 205 2.03 -4.84 3.47
C ALA A 205 3.42 -4.30 3.83
N PHE A 206 4.33 -5.12 4.36
CA PHE A 206 5.64 -4.65 4.82
C PHE A 206 6.84 -5.15 3.98
N VAL A 207 6.98 -6.46 3.77
CA VAL A 207 8.15 -7.01 3.06
C VAL A 207 8.17 -6.60 1.59
N TYR A 208 7.03 -6.60 0.90
CA TYR A 208 6.98 -6.22 -0.51
C TYR A 208 7.51 -4.79 -0.74
N PRO A 209 7.01 -3.72 -0.07
CA PRO A 209 7.53 -2.38 -0.30
C PRO A 209 8.98 -2.20 0.15
N ALA A 210 9.41 -2.89 1.20
CA ALA A 210 10.82 -2.89 1.65
C ALA A 210 11.76 -3.55 0.61
N ALA A 211 11.30 -4.63 -0.02
CA ALA A 211 12.04 -5.30 -1.07
C ALA A 211 12.04 -4.47 -2.36
N GLU A 212 10.93 -3.86 -2.74
CA GLU A 212 10.84 -2.98 -3.93
C GLU A 212 11.76 -1.78 -3.76
N SER A 213 11.78 -1.13 -2.59
CA SER A 213 12.62 0.05 -2.33
C SER A 213 14.11 -0.25 -2.33
N PHE A 214 14.51 -1.44 -1.90
CA PHE A 214 15.90 -1.89 -1.96
C PHE A 214 16.28 -2.37 -3.36
N ALA A 215 15.43 -3.14 -4.04
CA ALA A 215 15.71 -3.64 -5.38
C ALA A 215 15.77 -2.50 -6.42
N ALA A 216 14.95 -1.45 -6.25
CA ALA A 216 14.91 -0.29 -7.14
C ALA A 216 16.21 0.53 -7.16
N THR A 217 17.15 0.33 -6.23
CA THR A 217 18.46 1.02 -6.29
C THR A 217 19.41 0.42 -7.32
N PHE A 218 19.16 -0.81 -7.76
CA PHE A 218 20.06 -1.54 -8.67
C PHE A 218 19.34 -2.10 -9.91
N LEU A 219 18.01 -2.18 -9.90
CA LEU A 219 17.21 -2.79 -10.96
C LEU A 219 16.23 -1.80 -11.58
N SER A 220 15.83 -2.07 -12.82
CA SER A 220 14.74 -1.34 -13.48
C SER A 220 13.40 -1.48 -12.69
N PRO A 221 12.44 -0.55 -12.85
CA PRO A 221 11.17 -0.59 -12.13
C PRO A 221 10.34 -1.85 -12.33
N VAL A 222 10.49 -2.55 -13.46
CA VAL A 222 9.78 -3.81 -13.72
C VAL A 222 10.43 -4.94 -12.93
N TRP A 223 11.76 -5.07 -13.04
CA TRP A 223 12.52 -6.12 -12.35
C TRP A 223 12.49 -5.95 -10.82
N SER A 224 12.49 -4.72 -10.29
CA SER A 224 12.37 -4.49 -8.85
C SER A 224 11.05 -5.01 -8.29
N ARG A 225 9.94 -4.87 -9.03
CA ARG A 225 8.62 -5.41 -8.65
C ARG A 225 8.57 -6.93 -8.70
N VAL A 226 9.21 -7.53 -9.71
CA VAL A 226 9.30 -8.99 -9.83
C VAL A 226 10.08 -9.56 -8.65
N VAL A 227 11.24 -8.98 -8.33
CA VAL A 227 12.06 -9.40 -7.18
C VAL A 227 11.31 -9.18 -5.86
N ALA A 228 10.66 -8.03 -5.68
CA ALA A 228 9.84 -7.76 -4.50
C ALA A 228 8.68 -8.75 -4.35
N GLY A 229 8.01 -9.08 -5.46
CA GLY A 229 6.96 -10.08 -5.50
C GLY A 229 7.45 -11.47 -5.13
N ALA A 230 8.61 -11.88 -5.64
CA ALA A 230 9.23 -13.15 -5.29
C ALA A 230 9.63 -13.22 -3.80
N VAL A 231 10.32 -12.20 -3.29
CA VAL A 231 10.72 -12.12 -1.87
C VAL A 231 9.49 -12.14 -0.95
N SER A 232 8.45 -11.40 -1.31
CA SER A 232 7.20 -11.37 -0.56
C SER A 232 6.47 -12.72 -0.61
N ALA A 233 6.40 -13.38 -1.77
CA ALA A 233 5.78 -14.70 -1.89
C ALA A 233 6.54 -15.75 -1.06
N VAL A 234 7.88 -15.69 -1.04
CA VAL A 234 8.71 -16.53 -0.16
C VAL A 234 8.42 -16.24 1.31
N ALA A 235 8.39 -14.97 1.72
CA ALA A 235 8.06 -14.59 3.10
C ALA A 235 6.66 -15.09 3.52
N PHE A 236 5.68 -15.05 2.62
CA PHE A 236 4.34 -15.57 2.83
C PHE A 236 4.33 -17.10 3.01
N ALA A 237 5.17 -17.82 2.26
CA ALA A 237 5.24 -19.28 2.26
C ALA A 237 5.98 -19.89 3.46
N ILE A 238 6.84 -19.13 4.15
CA ILE A 238 7.71 -19.70 5.21
C ILE A 238 6.92 -20.28 6.38
N VAL A 239 5.93 -19.57 6.92
CA VAL A 239 5.11 -20.09 8.02
C VAL A 239 4.34 -21.36 7.59
N PRO A 240 3.63 -21.37 6.44
CA PRO A 240 3.03 -22.58 5.88
C PRO A 240 4.00 -23.77 5.74
N LEU A 241 5.23 -23.52 5.32
CA LEU A 241 6.25 -24.56 5.12
C LEU A 241 6.78 -25.11 6.45
N VAL A 242 7.16 -24.24 7.38
CA VAL A 242 7.79 -24.64 8.66
C VAL A 242 6.83 -25.44 9.52
N PHE A 243 5.59 -25.00 9.66
CA PHE A 243 4.61 -25.69 10.50
C PHE A 243 3.90 -26.85 9.78
N SER A 244 4.37 -27.24 8.58
CA SER A 244 3.76 -28.27 7.72
C SER A 244 2.25 -28.11 7.68
N VAL A 245 1.84 -26.89 7.36
CA VAL A 245 0.53 -26.35 7.72
C VAL A 245 -0.59 -27.15 7.06
N THR A 246 -1.34 -27.81 7.94
CA THR A 246 -2.78 -28.08 7.82
C THR A 246 -3.48 -27.15 8.82
N VAL A 247 -3.42 -25.82 8.63
CA VAL A 247 -4.20 -24.88 9.46
C VAL A 247 -5.64 -25.19 9.12
N SER A 248 -6.37 -25.77 10.06
CA SER A 248 -7.70 -26.34 9.78
C SER A 248 -7.70 -27.36 8.62
N GLY A 249 -6.68 -28.19 8.46
CA GLY A 249 -6.63 -29.11 7.32
C GLY A 249 -6.27 -28.45 5.98
N MET A 250 -6.05 -27.13 5.95
CA MET A 250 -5.76 -26.40 4.72
C MET A 250 -4.41 -26.81 4.11
N PRO A 251 -4.39 -27.32 2.87
CA PRO A 251 -3.17 -27.77 2.23
C PRO A 251 -2.20 -26.60 2.01
N ARG A 252 -0.91 -26.84 2.32
CA ARG A 252 0.18 -25.87 2.16
C ARG A 252 0.22 -25.22 0.77
N ALA A 253 -0.09 -25.98 -0.29
CA ALA A 253 -0.06 -25.49 -1.67
C ALA A 253 -1.06 -24.36 -1.91
N LEU A 254 -2.23 -24.39 -1.24
CA LEU A 254 -3.23 -23.33 -1.38
C LEU A 254 -2.72 -22.01 -0.79
N LEU A 255 -2.06 -22.06 0.38
CA LEU A 255 -1.50 -20.88 1.04
C LEU A 255 -0.31 -20.30 0.27
N ILE A 256 0.54 -21.17 -0.31
CA ILE A 256 1.64 -20.73 -1.18
C ILE A 256 1.08 -20.06 -2.44
N GLY A 257 0.09 -20.66 -3.09
CA GLY A 257 -0.59 -20.09 -4.26
C GLY A 257 -1.24 -18.74 -3.95
N LEU A 258 -1.86 -18.60 -2.77
CA LEU A 258 -2.40 -17.34 -2.28
C LEU A 258 -1.32 -16.26 -2.14
N GLY A 259 -0.18 -16.60 -1.55
CA GLY A 259 0.95 -15.68 -1.41
C GLY A 259 1.48 -15.20 -2.77
N ILE A 260 1.58 -16.10 -3.74
CA ILE A 260 2.00 -15.74 -5.11
C ILE A 260 0.97 -14.80 -5.77
N ALA A 261 -0.32 -15.16 -5.72
CA ALA A 261 -1.39 -14.35 -6.29
C ALA A 261 -1.46 -12.95 -5.64
N ALA A 262 -1.30 -12.87 -4.32
CA ALA A 262 -1.23 -11.63 -3.57
C ALA A 262 -0.05 -10.75 -4.01
N SER A 263 1.14 -11.34 -4.16
CA SER A 263 2.34 -10.63 -4.63
C SER A 263 2.19 -10.11 -6.05
N VAL A 264 1.62 -10.91 -6.96
CA VAL A 264 1.33 -10.48 -8.34
C VAL A 264 0.33 -9.32 -8.33
N PHE A 265 -0.74 -9.42 -7.54
CA PHE A 265 -1.72 -8.35 -7.44
C PHE A 265 -1.09 -7.05 -6.96
N VAL A 266 -0.25 -7.07 -5.93
CA VAL A 266 0.42 -5.84 -5.44
C VAL A 266 1.41 -5.29 -6.45
N ALA A 267 2.13 -6.14 -7.17
CA ALA A 267 3.03 -5.69 -8.24
C ALA A 267 2.30 -4.93 -9.35
N LEU A 268 1.04 -5.28 -9.62
CA LEU A 268 0.21 -4.62 -10.63
C LEU A 268 -0.53 -3.39 -10.09
N SER A 269 -1.14 -3.51 -8.91
CA SER A 269 -2.07 -2.51 -8.36
C SER A 269 -1.40 -1.48 -7.42
N ARG A 270 -0.26 -1.84 -6.83
CA ARG A 270 0.40 -1.11 -5.73
C ARG A 270 -0.50 -0.84 -4.54
N ARG A 271 -1.43 -1.74 -4.26
CA ARG A 271 -2.46 -1.59 -3.22
C ARG A 271 -2.55 -2.83 -2.33
N VAL A 272 -2.68 -2.61 -1.03
CA VAL A 272 -2.68 -3.68 -0.02
C VAL A 272 -4.07 -4.26 0.27
N TRP A 273 -5.13 -3.51 0.00
CA TRP A 273 -6.49 -3.96 0.30
C TRP A 273 -6.94 -5.11 -0.59
N GLY A 274 -6.51 -5.16 -1.85
CA GLY A 274 -6.84 -6.28 -2.74
C GLY A 274 -6.36 -7.63 -2.18
N PRO A 275 -5.08 -7.79 -1.82
CA PRO A 275 -4.56 -9.00 -1.18
C PRO A 275 -5.23 -9.34 0.14
N VAL A 276 -5.52 -8.34 0.97
CA VAL A 276 -6.24 -8.53 2.25
C VAL A 276 -7.63 -9.11 1.99
N LEU A 277 -8.41 -8.47 1.11
CA LEU A 277 -9.74 -8.94 0.73
C LEU A 277 -9.69 -10.31 0.06
N MET A 278 -8.71 -10.53 -0.84
CA MET A 278 -8.52 -11.80 -1.53
C MET A 278 -8.28 -12.93 -0.52
N GLY A 279 -7.41 -12.70 0.46
CA GLY A 279 -7.15 -13.62 1.55
C GLY A 279 -8.39 -13.91 2.39
N MET A 280 -9.18 -12.89 2.73
CA MET A 280 -10.43 -13.08 3.49
C MET A 280 -11.45 -13.92 2.71
N VAL A 281 -11.67 -13.61 1.43
CA VAL A 281 -12.61 -14.35 0.57
C VAL A 281 -12.13 -15.79 0.39
N PHE A 282 -10.86 -15.97 0.09
CA PHE A 282 -10.23 -17.28 -0.03
C PHE A 282 -10.41 -18.14 1.22
N THR A 283 -10.13 -17.58 2.39
CA THR A 283 -10.33 -18.29 3.65
C THR A 283 -11.81 -18.57 3.91
N GLY A 284 -12.70 -17.62 3.61
CA GLY A 284 -14.14 -17.81 3.74
C GLY A 284 -14.68 -18.95 2.87
N VAL A 285 -14.27 -19.01 1.60
CA VAL A 285 -14.63 -20.09 0.68
C VAL A 285 -14.07 -21.43 1.18
N TRP A 286 -12.82 -21.47 1.64
CA TRP A 286 -12.24 -22.67 2.22
C TRP A 286 -13.04 -23.19 3.43
N VAL A 287 -13.37 -22.30 4.37
CA VAL A 287 -14.16 -22.65 5.55
C VAL A 287 -15.56 -23.13 5.14
N ALA A 288 -16.22 -22.45 4.20
CA ALA A 288 -17.55 -22.82 3.71
C ALA A 288 -17.53 -24.21 3.06
N MET A 289 -16.54 -24.49 2.20
CA MET A 289 -16.34 -25.81 1.59
C MET A 289 -16.09 -26.87 2.65
N SER A 290 -15.30 -26.54 3.68
CA SER A 290 -15.00 -27.45 4.79
C SER A 290 -16.28 -27.82 5.55
N VAL A 291 -17.11 -26.82 5.90
CA VAL A 291 -18.41 -27.03 6.55
C VAL A 291 -19.37 -27.82 5.68
N ALA A 292 -19.46 -27.52 4.38
CA ALA A 292 -20.29 -28.26 3.45
C ALA A 292 -19.85 -29.73 3.35
N GLY A 293 -18.54 -29.99 3.26
CA GLY A 293 -17.99 -31.34 3.24
C GLY A 293 -18.30 -32.15 4.50
N TYR A 294 -18.49 -31.51 5.66
CA TYR A 294 -18.96 -32.19 6.87
C TYR A 294 -20.45 -32.48 6.89
N VAL A 295 -21.28 -31.53 6.46
CA VAL A 295 -22.73 -31.72 6.43
C VAL A 295 -23.14 -32.82 5.43
N LEU A 296 -22.33 -33.02 4.39
CA LEU A 296 -22.57 -34.00 3.33
C LEU A 296 -21.93 -35.38 3.58
N ALA A 297 -21.08 -35.53 4.60
CA ALA A 297 -20.40 -36.79 4.94
C ALA A 297 -21.19 -37.60 5.99
#